data_AF-A0A2T6NJX9-F1
#
_entry.id   AF-A0A2T6NJX9-F1
#
_cell.length_a   1.000
_cell.length_b   1.000
_cell.length_c   1.000
_cell.angle_alpha   90.00
_cell.angle_beta   90.00
_cell.angle_gamma   90.00
#
_symmetry.space_group_name_H-M   'P 1'
#
loop_
_entity.id
_entity.type
_entity.pdbx_description
1 polymer ?
#
loop_
_entity_poly.entity_id
_entity_poly.type
_entity_poly.pdbx_seq_one_letter_code
_entity_poly.pdbx_strand_id
1 'polypeptide(L)' 'IISQLPTDQWYQSIGDNTLADAILDRLMHNAHRIKLKGESMRKLQSEID' A
#
# COMPACT_ATOMS: atom_id res chain seq x y z
N ILE A 1 6.62 -0.20 4.14
CA ILE A 1 6.02 0.58 3.04
C ILE A 1 4.59 0.95 3.42
N ILE A 2 4.12 2.13 3.02
CA ILE A 2 2.73 2.54 3.11
C ILE A 2 2.18 2.73 1.69
N SER A 3 0.95 2.28 1.45
CA SER A 3 0.33 2.31 0.12
C SER A 3 -1.17 2.50 0.26
N GLN A 4 -1.75 3.26 -0.68
CA GLN A 4 -3.21 3.35 -0.84
C GLN A 4 -3.78 2.22 -1.71
N LEU A 5 -2.92 1.54 -2.47
CA LEU A 5 -3.29 0.37 -3.26
C LEU A 5 -3.17 -0.90 -2.43
N PRO A 6 -4.15 -1.82 -2.51
CA PRO A 6 -3.99 -3.21 -2.10
C PRO A 6 -2.77 -3.85 -2.78
N THR A 7 -2.03 -4.72 -2.08
CA THR A 7 -0.77 -5.26 -2.61
C THR A 7 -0.93 -6.12 -3.86
N ASP A 8 -2.08 -6.76 -4.02
CA ASP A 8 -2.47 -7.50 -5.23
C ASP A 8 -2.54 -6.61 -6.48
N GLN A 9 -2.73 -5.30 -6.31
CA GLN A 9 -2.73 -4.34 -7.42
C GLN A 9 -1.34 -3.76 -7.72
N TRP A 10 -0.33 -4.03 -6.88
CA TRP A 10 0.99 -3.42 -7.05
C TRP A 10 1.67 -3.90 -8.32
N TYR A 11 1.55 -5.19 -8.64
CA TYR A 11 2.14 -5.77 -9.83
C TYR A 11 1.72 -5.02 -11.10
N GLN A 12 0.40 -4.81 -11.25
CA GLN A 12 -0.17 -4.08 -12.38
C GLN A 12 0.17 -2.59 -12.35
N SER A 13 0.25 -1.98 -11.16
CA SER A 13 0.57 -0.55 -11.01
C SER A 13 2.01 -0.19 -11.41
N ILE A 14 2.95 -1.13 -11.32
CA ILE A 14 4.35 -0.92 -11.69
C ILE A 14 4.51 -0.93 -13.23
N GLY A 15 3.66 -1.68 -13.95
CA GLY A 15 3.55 -1.66 -15.41
C GLY A 15 4.62 -2.47 -16.17
N ASP A 16 5.83 -2.61 -15.62
CA ASP A 16 6.87 -3.50 -16.15
C ASP A 16 6.93 -4.79 -15.34
N ASN A 17 6.73 -5.94 -16.00
CA ASN A 17 6.66 -7.24 -15.34
C ASN A 17 7.99 -7.63 -14.67
N THR A 18 9.14 -7.38 -15.32
CA THR A 18 10.45 -7.76 -14.79
C THR A 18 10.81 -6.92 -13.56
N LEU A 19 10.50 -5.62 -13.59
CA LEU A 19 10.67 -4.75 -12.43
C LEU A 19 9.69 -5.09 -11.31
N ALA A 20 8.42 -5.38 -11.65
CA ALA A 20 7.40 -5.76 -10.69
C ALA A 20 7.83 -7.01 -9.91
N ASP A 21 8.30 -8.04 -10.61
CA ASP A 21 8.81 -9.27 -10.00
C ASP A 21 9.99 -8.98 -9.06
N ALA A 22 11.02 -8.27 -9.53
CA ALA A 22 12.22 -7.99 -8.73
C ALA A 22 11.94 -7.12 -7.48
N ILE A 23 11.04 -6.15 -7.60
CA ILE A 23 10.66 -5.25 -6.52
C ILE A 23 9.78 -5.98 -5.50
N LEU A 24 8.74 -6.69 -5.97
CA LEU A 24 7.80 -7.37 -5.09
C LEU A 24 8.46 -8.55 -4.38
N ASP A 25 9.37 -9.27 -5.02
CA ASP A 25 10.14 -10.32 -4.36
C ASP A 25 10.88 -9.75 -3.12
N ARG A 26 11.62 -8.66 -3.28
CA ARG A 26 12.34 -8.01 -2.16
C ARG A 26 11.41 -7.44 -1.09
N LEU A 27 10.31 -6.81 -1.49
CA LEU A 27 9.39 -6.17 -0.55
C LEU A 27 8.54 -7.18 0.21
N MET A 28 8.13 -8.26 -0.42
CA MET A 28 7.14 -9.19 0.13
C MET A 28 7.76 -10.34 0.89
N HIS A 29 9.00 -10.74 0.59
CA HIS A 29 9.64 -11.93 1.16
C HIS A 29 9.61 -11.97 2.70
N ASN A 30 9.71 -10.82 3.37
CA ASN A 30 9.68 -10.71 4.84
C ASN A 30 8.69 -9.64 5.36
N ALA A 31 7.70 -9.25 4.56
CA ALA A 31 6.80 -8.16 4.97
C ALA A 31 5.68 -8.62 5.91
N HIS A 32 5.52 -7.91 7.02
CA HIS A 32 4.29 -7.94 7.80
C HIS A 32 3.25 -6.98 7.18
N ARG A 33 2.08 -7.51 6.84
CA ARG A 33 1.02 -6.76 6.17
C ARG A 33 -0.02 -6.31 7.18
N ILE A 34 -0.13 -4.99 7.37
CA ILE A 34 -1.15 -4.38 8.24
C ILE A 34 -2.14 -3.63 7.34
N LYS A 35 -3.39 -4.08 7.31
CA LYS A 35 -4.47 -3.39 6.59
C LYS A 35 -5.10 -2.36 7.52
N LEU A 36 -4.83 -1.09 7.28
CA LEU A 36 -5.47 0.01 7.98
C LEU A 36 -6.91 0.17 7.49
N LYS A 37 -7.82 0.49 8.41
CA LYS A 37 -9.24 0.71 8.16
C LYS A 37 -9.69 1.96 8.93
N GLY A 38 -10.84 2.52 8.53
CA GLY A 38 -11.41 3.71 9.14
C GLY A 38 -11.29 4.94 8.26
N GLU A 39 -11.94 6.02 8.69
CA GLU A 39 -11.93 7.29 7.98
C GLU A 39 -10.64 8.09 8.20
N SER A 40 -10.44 9.14 7.40
CA SER A 40 -9.27 10.00 7.53
C SER A 40 -9.30 10.72 8.88
N MET A 41 -8.24 10.55 9.68
CA MET A 41 -8.05 11.29 10.93
C MET A 41 -8.04 12.82 10.70
N ARG A 42 -7.68 13.29 9.49
CA ARG A 42 -7.73 14.72 9.16
C ARG A 42 -9.17 15.24 9.07
N LYS A 43 -10.10 14.43 8.54
CA LYS A 43 -11.53 14.78 8.49
C LYS A 43 -12.12 14.85 9.90
N LEU A 44 -11.80 13.87 10.73
CA LEU A 44 -12.26 13.82 12.11
C LEU A 44 -11.80 15.07 12.90
N GLN A 45 -10.56 15.51 12.69
CA GLN A 45 -10.05 16.70 13.36
C GLN A 45 -10.67 18.00 12.84
N SER A 46 -11.02 18.10 11.55
CA SER A 46 -11.66 19.29 10.99
C SER A 46 -13.10 19.50 11.43
N GLU A 47 -13.77 18.47 11.96
CA GLU A 47 -15.12 18.58 12.55
C GLU A 47 -15.08 19.03 14.02
N ILE A 48 -13.90 19.05 14.65
CA ILE A 48 -13.70 19.43 16.05
C ILE A 48 -13.39 20.93 16.20
N ASP A 49 -13.12 21.63 15.10
CA ASP A 49 -12.98 23.10 15.03
C ASP A 49 -14.31 23.77 14.65
#